data_AF-A0A8J3I1J3-F1
#
_entry.id   AF-A0A8J3I1J3-F1
#
_cell.length_a   1.000
_cell.length_b   1.000
_cell.length_c   1.000
_cell.angle_alpha   90.00
_cell.angle_beta   90.00
_cell.angle_gamma   90.00
#
_symmetry.space_group_name_H-M   'P 1'
#
loop_
_entity.id
_entity.type
_entity.pdbx_description
1 polymer ?
#
loop_
_entity_poly.entity_id
_entity_poly.type
_entity_poly.pdbx_seq_one_letter_code
_entity_poly.pdbx_strand_id
1 'polypeptide(L)'
;MKKALVEFQPHAGFPNHPTYAVYHSVITNHAARCIAYSIVDKTEHETATIFIRRFVEGSLANWRVGRRVFMLDMIAEIASRVIVHGLTGVSWDDVFTRLSTSNNPNDRTLEYIAACVLGQVEWTAALDMDDVDCALMSFVIDLAMQWVEKRDVRTQEGPLARMADAVLFSYFQAVDWSFLVSTMREASE
;
A
#
# COMPACT_ATOMS: atom_id res chain seq x y z
N MET A 1 -21.69 3.58 -2.48
CA MET A 1 -20.39 3.83 -1.82
C MET A 1 -19.68 2.50 -1.68
N LYS A 2 -18.46 2.34 -2.22
CA LYS A 2 -17.63 1.18 -1.90
C LYS A 2 -17.15 1.35 -0.46
N LYS A 3 -17.45 0.39 0.42
CA LYS A 3 -16.87 0.33 1.78
C LYS A 3 -15.34 0.30 1.63
N ALA A 4 -14.62 1.05 2.46
CA ALA A 4 -13.16 0.94 2.51
C ALA A 4 -12.79 -0.52 2.83
N LEU A 5 -11.81 -1.08 2.12
CA LEU A 5 -11.37 -2.46 2.34
C LEU A 5 -10.63 -2.63 3.67
N VAL A 6 -10.14 -1.53 4.25
CA VAL A 6 -9.38 -1.50 5.49
C VAL A 6 -9.84 -0.29 6.30
N GLU A 7 -10.08 -0.46 7.61
CA GLU A 7 -10.30 0.64 8.54
C GLU A 7 -8.96 1.15 9.07
N PHE A 8 -8.69 2.44 8.96
CA PHE A 8 -7.41 3.03 9.36
C PHE A 8 -7.52 3.79 10.67
N GLN A 9 -6.72 3.40 11.65
CA GLN A 9 -6.61 4.07 12.94
C GLN A 9 -5.59 5.21 12.89
N PRO A 10 -5.71 6.24 13.77
CA PRO A 10 -4.69 7.26 13.97
C PRO A 10 -3.32 6.65 14.29
N HIS A 11 -2.25 7.26 13.80
CA HIS A 11 -0.90 6.71 13.94
C HIS A 11 0.16 7.83 14.02
N ALA A 12 1.05 7.77 15.02
CA ALA A 12 2.18 8.69 15.18
C ALA A 12 1.80 10.19 15.09
N GLY A 13 0.63 10.57 15.62
CA GLY A 13 0.12 11.96 15.56
C GLY A 13 -0.59 12.35 14.25
N PHE A 14 -0.67 11.44 13.27
CA PHE A 14 -1.41 11.62 12.04
C PHE A 14 -2.84 11.07 12.15
N PRO A 15 -3.79 11.60 11.35
CA PRO A 15 -5.19 11.18 11.38
C PRO A 15 -5.37 9.70 11.04
N ASN A 16 -4.45 9.13 10.26
CA ASN A 16 -4.43 7.72 9.93
C ASN A 16 -3.04 7.24 9.46
N HIS A 17 -2.80 5.93 9.50
CA HIS A 17 -1.55 5.32 9.01
C HIS A 17 -1.21 5.64 7.53
N PRO A 18 -2.15 5.61 6.56
CA PRO A 18 -1.88 6.05 5.19
C PRO A 18 -1.24 7.43 5.09
N THR A 19 -1.77 8.41 5.83
CA THR A 19 -1.28 9.79 5.80
C THR A 19 0.14 9.88 6.36
N TYR A 20 0.40 9.18 7.48
CA TYR A 20 1.74 9.07 8.03
C TYR A 20 2.73 8.41 7.05
N ALA A 21 2.33 7.29 6.43
CA ALA A 21 3.22 6.54 5.54
C ALA A 21 3.66 7.37 4.33
N VAL A 22 2.75 8.15 3.74
CA VAL A 22 3.09 9.08 2.64
C VAL A 22 3.99 10.20 3.16
N TYR A 23 3.62 10.85 4.27
CA TYR A 23 4.43 11.93 4.84
C TYR A 23 5.86 11.45 5.14
N HIS A 24 6.00 10.37 5.91
CA HIS A 24 7.29 9.80 6.31
C HIS A 24 8.16 9.48 5.08
N SER A 25 7.61 8.77 4.09
CA SER A 25 8.38 8.40 2.90
C SER A 25 8.82 9.61 2.07
N VAL A 26 8.00 10.67 2.01
CA VAL A 26 8.37 11.93 1.35
C VAL A 26 9.48 12.65 2.12
N ILE A 27 9.43 12.71 3.44
CA ILE A 27 10.42 13.45 4.23
C ILE A 27 11.76 12.70 4.40
N THR A 28 11.77 11.36 4.37
CA THR A 28 13.00 10.56 4.44
C THR A 28 13.77 10.56 3.13
N ASN A 29 13.08 10.68 2.00
CA ASN A 29 13.73 10.83 0.69
C ASN A 29 14.15 12.29 0.47
N HIS A 30 15.45 12.56 0.45
CA HIS A 30 15.99 13.93 0.32
C HIS A 30 15.43 14.69 -0.90
N ALA A 31 15.38 14.05 -2.08
CA ALA A 31 14.89 14.68 -3.29
C ALA A 31 13.37 14.97 -3.21
N ALA A 32 12.60 14.02 -2.69
CA ALA A 32 11.17 14.19 -2.46
C ALA A 32 10.89 15.33 -1.50
N ARG A 33 11.59 15.36 -0.37
CA ARG A 33 11.50 16.41 0.64
C ARG A 33 11.78 17.79 0.06
N CYS A 34 12.87 17.95 -0.70
CA CYS A 34 13.21 19.24 -1.32
C CYS A 34 12.13 19.72 -2.29
N ILE A 35 11.57 18.81 -3.11
CA ILE A 35 10.49 19.17 -4.03
C ILE A 35 9.21 19.52 -3.24
N ALA A 36 8.84 18.70 -2.27
CA ALA A 36 7.64 18.90 -1.47
C ALA A 36 7.70 20.25 -0.71
N TYR A 37 8.81 20.54 -0.04
CA TYR A 37 9.01 21.81 0.64
C TYR A 37 9.02 23.00 -0.32
N SER A 38 9.68 22.89 -1.48
CA SER A 38 9.61 23.96 -2.47
C SER A 38 8.19 24.17 -3.03
N ILE A 39 7.33 23.15 -3.05
CA ILE A 39 5.93 23.31 -3.48
C ILE A 39 5.14 24.01 -2.38
N VAL A 40 5.20 23.51 -1.13
CA VAL A 40 4.40 24.10 -0.05
C VAL A 40 4.81 25.54 0.23
N ASP A 41 6.10 25.89 0.21
CA ASP A 41 6.54 27.26 0.47
C ASP A 41 6.08 28.28 -0.59
N LYS A 42 5.97 27.85 -1.86
CA LYS A 42 5.77 28.77 -3.01
C LYS A 42 4.36 28.80 -3.56
N THR A 43 3.49 27.93 -3.08
CA THR A 43 2.13 27.79 -3.62
C THR A 43 1.10 27.92 -2.50
N GLU A 44 -0.13 28.29 -2.84
CA GLU A 44 -1.24 28.31 -1.88
C GLU A 44 -1.60 26.89 -1.42
N HIS A 45 -2.23 26.77 -0.25
CA HIS A 45 -2.51 25.48 0.40
C HIS A 45 -3.27 24.48 -0.49
N GLU A 46 -4.36 24.92 -1.12
CA GLU A 46 -5.16 24.06 -1.99
C GLU A 46 -4.38 23.59 -3.22
N THR A 47 -3.60 24.51 -3.82
CA THR A 47 -2.75 24.21 -4.97
C THR A 47 -1.67 23.20 -4.60
N ALA A 48 -0.97 23.42 -3.48
CA ALA A 48 0.03 22.50 -2.95
C ALA A 48 -0.56 21.10 -2.74
N THR A 49 -1.75 21.01 -2.15
CA THR A 49 -2.47 19.75 -1.90
C THR A 49 -2.70 18.96 -3.18
N ILE A 50 -3.19 19.63 -4.24
CA ILE A 50 -3.41 19.00 -5.54
C ILE A 50 -2.08 18.53 -6.17
N PHE A 51 -1.03 19.35 -6.09
CA PHE A 51 0.27 19.01 -6.66
C PHE A 51 0.92 17.81 -5.98
N ILE A 52 0.99 17.81 -4.65
CA ILE A 52 1.59 16.71 -3.87
C ILE A 52 0.82 15.41 -4.12
N ARG A 53 -0.52 15.46 -4.09
CA ARG A 53 -1.35 14.29 -4.40
C ARG A 53 -1.05 13.72 -5.79
N ARG A 54 -1.12 14.57 -6.82
CA ARG A 54 -0.87 14.14 -8.22
C ARG A 54 0.54 13.62 -8.41
N PHE A 55 1.51 14.22 -7.75
CA PHE A 55 2.90 13.81 -7.80
C PHE A 55 3.07 12.39 -7.25
N VAL A 56 2.52 12.10 -6.07
CA VAL A 56 2.63 10.77 -5.43
C VAL A 56 1.81 9.73 -6.20
N GLU A 57 0.52 10.00 -6.48
CA GLU A 57 -0.35 9.08 -7.21
C GLU A 57 0.18 8.78 -8.63
N GLY A 58 0.67 9.80 -9.34
CA GLY A 58 1.25 9.65 -10.68
C GLY A 58 2.57 8.89 -10.67
N SER A 59 3.41 9.11 -9.66
CA SER A 59 4.66 8.36 -9.49
C SER A 59 4.40 6.88 -9.18
N LEU A 60 3.41 6.58 -8.32
CA LEU A 60 2.96 5.22 -8.07
C LEU A 60 2.42 4.55 -9.34
N ALA A 61 1.56 5.25 -10.10
CA ALA A 61 1.00 4.71 -11.33
C ALA A 61 2.08 4.34 -12.35
N ASN A 62 3.10 5.21 -12.52
CA ASN A 62 4.25 4.92 -13.38
C ASN A 62 5.11 3.77 -12.84
N TRP A 63 5.38 3.74 -11.54
CA TRP A 63 6.17 2.68 -10.89
C TRP A 63 5.54 1.31 -11.10
N ARG A 64 4.21 1.23 -10.93
CA ARG A 64 3.41 0.01 -11.07
C ARG A 64 3.57 -0.63 -12.46
N VAL A 65 3.53 0.16 -13.52
CA VAL A 65 3.70 -0.35 -14.90
C VAL A 65 5.18 -0.45 -15.32
N GLY A 66 6.10 -0.36 -14.36
CA GLY A 66 7.54 -0.47 -14.61
C GLY A 66 8.10 0.68 -15.45
N ARG A 67 7.47 1.86 -15.48
CA ARG A 67 8.05 3.06 -16.09
C ARG A 67 9.10 3.67 -15.17
N ARG A 68 9.98 4.50 -15.74
CA ARG A 68 10.98 5.23 -14.97
C ARG A 68 10.28 6.21 -14.01
N VAL A 69 10.68 6.17 -12.75
CA VAL A 69 10.19 7.08 -11.71
C VAL A 69 11.40 7.78 -11.09
N PHE A 70 11.29 9.10 -10.92
CA PHE A 70 12.39 9.94 -10.43
C PHE A 70 12.71 9.69 -8.94
N MET A 71 11.75 9.15 -8.18
CA MET A 71 11.88 8.84 -6.75
C MET A 71 11.42 7.41 -6.48
N LEU A 72 12.10 6.46 -7.09
CA LEU A 72 11.77 5.04 -7.00
C LEU A 72 11.71 4.56 -5.55
N ASP A 73 12.74 4.91 -4.75
CA ASP A 73 12.86 4.44 -3.37
C ASP A 73 11.72 4.93 -2.48
N MET A 74 11.30 6.19 -2.65
CA MET A 74 10.14 6.74 -1.95
C MET A 74 8.86 5.95 -2.27
N ILE A 75 8.62 5.66 -3.56
CA ILE A 75 7.41 4.96 -3.98
C ILE A 75 7.44 3.49 -3.55
N ALA A 76 8.60 2.84 -3.61
CA ALA A 76 8.79 1.49 -3.11
C ALA A 76 8.60 1.42 -1.59
N GLU A 77 9.09 2.41 -0.83
CA GLU A 77 8.87 2.50 0.61
C GLU A 77 7.37 2.66 0.94
N ILE A 78 6.66 3.58 0.26
CA ILE A 78 5.22 3.75 0.43
C ILE A 78 4.52 2.42 0.13
N ALA A 79 4.79 1.80 -1.02
CA ALA A 79 4.15 0.56 -1.41
C ALA A 79 4.40 -0.57 -0.40
N SER A 80 5.64 -0.72 0.08
CA SER A 80 6.01 -1.73 1.08
C SER A 80 5.22 -1.54 2.37
N ARG A 81 5.26 -0.33 2.95
CA ARG A 81 4.57 -0.03 4.22
C ARG A 81 3.06 -0.23 4.12
N VAL A 82 2.48 0.21 3.00
CA VAL A 82 1.05 0.09 2.72
C VAL A 82 0.63 -1.37 2.58
N ILE A 83 1.38 -2.15 1.81
CA ILE A 83 1.09 -3.57 1.59
C ILE A 83 1.22 -4.34 2.90
N VAL A 84 2.32 -4.16 3.64
CA VAL A 84 2.53 -4.85 4.92
C VAL A 84 1.40 -4.52 5.89
N HIS A 85 1.09 -3.24 6.11
CA HIS A 85 0.02 -2.88 7.03
C HIS A 85 -1.36 -3.35 6.54
N GLY A 86 -1.63 -3.33 5.23
CA GLY A 86 -2.87 -3.86 4.68
C GLY A 86 -3.04 -5.35 4.97
N LEU A 87 -1.97 -6.13 4.79
CA LEU A 87 -1.99 -7.58 4.99
C LEU A 87 -2.01 -7.99 6.47
N THR A 88 -1.43 -7.19 7.37
CA THR A 88 -1.56 -7.41 8.82
C THR A 88 -2.99 -7.15 9.33
N GLY A 89 -3.82 -6.44 8.57
CA GLY A 89 -5.22 -6.16 8.91
C GLY A 89 -6.21 -7.19 8.36
N VAL A 90 -5.75 -8.23 7.65
CA VAL A 90 -6.59 -9.29 7.06
C VAL A 90 -7.02 -10.29 8.13
N SER A 91 -8.27 -10.74 8.06
CA SER A 91 -8.76 -11.87 8.87
C SER A 91 -8.27 -13.19 8.25
N TRP A 92 -7.15 -13.73 8.75
CA TRP A 92 -6.54 -14.96 8.20
C TRP A 92 -7.37 -16.22 8.45
N ASP A 93 -8.13 -16.27 9.54
CA ASP A 93 -9.18 -17.27 9.78
C ASP A 93 -10.20 -17.33 8.63
N ASP A 94 -10.66 -16.17 8.16
CA ASP A 94 -11.60 -16.07 7.04
C ASP A 94 -10.93 -16.48 5.72
N VAL A 95 -9.65 -16.14 5.52
CA VAL A 95 -8.86 -16.59 4.36
C VAL A 95 -8.78 -18.12 4.33
N PHE A 96 -8.42 -18.74 5.45
CA PHE A 96 -8.31 -20.19 5.57
C PHE A 96 -9.65 -20.89 5.36
N THR A 97 -10.73 -20.35 5.93
CA THR A 97 -12.09 -20.83 5.70
C THR A 97 -12.46 -20.74 4.21
N ARG A 98 -12.11 -19.65 3.53
CA ARG A 98 -12.39 -19.47 2.08
C ARG A 98 -11.61 -20.43 1.21
N LEU A 99 -10.35 -20.73 1.54
CA LEU A 99 -9.54 -21.75 0.88
C LEU A 99 -10.18 -23.13 0.95
N SER A 100 -10.93 -23.42 2.01
CA SER A 100 -11.54 -24.71 2.27
C SER A 100 -12.99 -24.83 1.80
N THR A 101 -13.74 -23.73 1.59
CA THR A 101 -15.20 -23.81 1.39
C THR A 101 -15.83 -23.04 0.23
N SER A 102 -15.19 -22.12 -0.51
CA SER A 102 -15.96 -21.31 -1.48
C SER A 102 -15.24 -20.73 -2.70
N ASN A 103 -15.84 -20.99 -3.87
CA ASN A 103 -15.60 -20.36 -5.18
C ASN A 103 -16.68 -19.30 -5.49
N ASN A 104 -16.67 -18.15 -4.80
CA ASN A 104 -17.45 -17.00 -5.25
C ASN A 104 -16.60 -16.04 -6.11
N PRO A 105 -16.64 -16.14 -7.45
CA PRO A 105 -15.79 -15.35 -8.35
C PRO A 105 -16.08 -13.84 -8.32
N ASN A 106 -17.17 -13.40 -7.68
CA ASN A 106 -17.56 -11.99 -7.59
C ASN A 106 -17.14 -11.32 -6.28
N ASP A 107 -16.58 -12.07 -5.33
CA ASP A 107 -16.07 -11.50 -4.09
C ASP A 107 -14.78 -10.69 -4.36
N ARG A 108 -14.67 -9.51 -3.73
CA ARG A 108 -13.52 -8.61 -3.85
C ARG A 108 -12.95 -8.18 -2.50
N THR A 109 -13.33 -8.89 -1.43
CA THR A 109 -12.72 -8.73 -0.10
C THR A 109 -11.24 -9.08 -0.14
N LEU A 110 -10.44 -8.50 0.75
CA LEU A 110 -9.00 -8.73 0.78
C LEU A 110 -8.70 -10.20 1.13
N GLU A 111 -9.55 -10.79 1.96
CA GLU A 111 -9.53 -12.20 2.35
C GLU A 111 -9.73 -13.14 1.14
N TYR A 112 -10.69 -12.82 0.25
CA TYR A 112 -10.89 -13.59 -0.98
C TYR A 112 -9.67 -13.52 -1.90
N ILE A 113 -9.11 -12.32 -2.08
CA ILE A 113 -7.98 -12.13 -2.97
C ILE A 113 -6.73 -12.83 -2.40
N ALA A 114 -6.50 -12.77 -1.09
CA ALA A 114 -5.43 -13.50 -0.41
C ALA A 114 -5.60 -15.02 -0.57
N ALA A 115 -6.82 -15.55 -0.45
CA ALA A 115 -7.12 -16.96 -0.73
C ALA A 115 -6.80 -17.32 -2.20
N CYS A 116 -7.11 -16.45 -3.17
CA CYS A 116 -6.73 -16.69 -4.57
C CYS A 116 -5.21 -16.68 -4.79
N VAL A 117 -4.45 -15.85 -4.07
CA VAL A 117 -2.98 -15.85 -4.12
C VAL A 117 -2.44 -17.18 -3.59
N LEU A 118 -2.93 -17.61 -2.43
CA LEU A 118 -2.53 -18.87 -1.81
C LEU A 118 -2.96 -20.09 -2.64
N GLY A 119 -4.11 -20.05 -3.30
CA GLY A 119 -4.56 -21.13 -4.20
C GLY A 119 -3.71 -21.33 -5.47
N GLN A 120 -2.78 -20.42 -5.77
CA GLN A 120 -1.87 -20.52 -6.92
C GLN A 120 -0.46 -20.99 -6.57
N VAL A 121 -0.16 -21.17 -5.28
CA VAL A 121 1.18 -21.51 -4.81
C VAL A 121 1.09 -22.69 -3.85
N GLU A 122 2.04 -23.63 -3.94
CA GLU A 122 2.11 -24.76 -3.00
C GLU A 122 2.68 -24.29 -1.65
N TRP A 123 1.83 -23.69 -0.81
CA TRP A 123 2.22 -23.17 0.51
C TRP A 123 2.21 -24.25 1.60
N THR A 124 1.43 -25.33 1.43
CA THR A 124 1.26 -26.38 2.45
C THR A 124 2.53 -27.16 2.78
N ALA A 125 3.50 -27.20 1.86
CA ALA A 125 4.81 -27.81 2.10
C ALA A 125 5.77 -26.91 2.90
N ALA A 126 5.44 -25.62 3.06
CA ALA A 126 6.31 -24.60 3.65
C ALA A 126 5.94 -24.19 5.08
N LEU A 127 4.81 -24.68 5.62
CA LEU A 127 4.34 -24.30 6.96
C LEU A 127 4.58 -25.43 7.97
N ASP A 128 5.24 -25.08 9.08
CA ASP A 128 5.22 -25.86 10.31
C ASP A 128 3.89 -25.55 11.04
N MET A 129 3.10 -26.57 11.38
CA MET A 129 1.64 -26.42 11.59
C MET A 129 1.21 -25.76 12.91
N ASP A 130 2.14 -25.31 13.75
CA ASP A 130 1.80 -24.80 15.08
C ASP A 130 1.21 -23.37 15.06
N ASP A 131 1.34 -22.61 13.95
CA ASP A 131 0.73 -21.28 13.77
C ASP A 131 0.46 -20.97 12.29
N VAL A 132 -0.59 -21.58 11.74
CA VAL A 132 -0.95 -21.48 10.32
C VAL A 132 -1.26 -20.04 9.90
N ASP A 133 -1.86 -19.23 10.76
CA ASP A 133 -2.27 -17.86 10.43
C ASP A 133 -1.06 -16.93 10.29
N CYS A 134 -0.15 -16.94 11.28
CA CYS A 134 1.07 -16.15 11.20
C CYS A 134 1.92 -16.56 10.00
N ALA A 135 1.97 -17.86 9.71
CA ALA A 135 2.80 -18.38 8.64
C ALA A 135 2.19 -18.09 7.24
N LEU A 136 0.86 -18.17 7.07
CA LEU A 136 0.16 -17.72 5.86
C LEU A 136 0.31 -16.21 5.64
N MET A 137 0.17 -15.42 6.70
CA MET A 137 0.37 -13.97 6.64
C MET A 137 1.79 -13.62 6.18
N SER A 138 2.81 -14.22 6.82
CA SER A 138 4.21 -14.00 6.47
C SER A 138 4.48 -14.35 5.00
N PHE A 139 3.95 -15.49 4.54
CA PHE A 139 4.13 -15.95 3.18
C PHE A 139 3.52 -14.98 2.14
N VAL A 140 2.31 -14.50 2.39
CA VAL A 140 1.65 -13.54 1.49
C VAL A 140 2.35 -12.18 1.52
N ILE A 141 2.86 -11.74 2.67
CA ILE A 141 3.70 -10.55 2.79
C ILE A 141 4.98 -10.71 1.95
N ASP A 142 5.67 -11.85 2.05
CA ASP A 142 6.90 -12.10 1.29
C ASP A 142 6.65 -12.08 -0.22
N LEU A 143 5.57 -12.70 -0.69
CA LEU A 143 5.16 -12.61 -2.09
C LEU A 143 4.89 -11.16 -2.51
N ALA A 144 4.19 -10.39 -1.67
CA ALA A 144 3.87 -9.01 -1.97
C ALA A 144 5.12 -8.11 -1.95
N MET A 145 6.11 -8.39 -1.11
CA MET A 145 7.40 -7.69 -1.12
C MET A 145 8.21 -8.02 -2.38
N GLN A 146 8.20 -9.28 -2.83
CA GLN A 146 8.79 -9.63 -4.13
C GLN A 146 8.13 -8.86 -5.29
N TRP A 147 6.81 -8.63 -5.24
CA TRP A 147 6.11 -7.79 -6.21
C TRP A 147 6.53 -6.32 -6.13
N VAL A 148 6.80 -5.78 -4.93
CA VAL A 148 7.34 -4.42 -4.77
C VAL A 148 8.74 -4.31 -5.38
N GLU A 149 9.62 -5.26 -5.08
CA GLU A 149 11.04 -5.19 -5.44
C GLU A 149 11.30 -5.51 -6.92
N LYS A 150 10.69 -6.57 -7.43
CA LYS A 150 11.00 -7.14 -8.74
C LYS A 150 10.09 -6.53 -9.82
N ARG A 151 10.68 -5.73 -10.70
CA ARG A 151 9.95 -5.02 -11.79
C ARG A 151 9.18 -5.98 -12.69
N ASP A 152 9.78 -7.10 -13.06
CA ASP A 152 9.20 -8.14 -13.89
C ASP A 152 7.98 -8.79 -13.24
N VAL A 153 8.04 -9.07 -11.93
CA VAL A 153 6.90 -9.59 -11.16
C VAL A 153 5.80 -8.52 -11.05
N ARG A 154 6.17 -7.26 -10.81
CA ARG A 154 5.22 -6.15 -10.66
C ARG A 154 4.32 -5.94 -11.88
N THR A 155 4.89 -6.14 -13.07
CA THR A 155 4.18 -5.95 -14.35
C THR A 155 3.30 -7.13 -14.76
N GLN A 156 3.36 -8.26 -14.06
CA GLN A 156 2.53 -9.42 -14.36
C GLN A 156 1.09 -9.20 -13.86
N GLU A 157 0.11 -9.59 -14.67
CA GLU A 157 -1.30 -9.58 -14.28
C GLU A 157 -1.64 -10.90 -13.57
N GLY A 158 -1.91 -10.84 -12.27
CA GLY A 158 -2.24 -12.01 -11.45
C GLY A 158 -2.93 -11.62 -10.14
N PRO A 159 -3.38 -12.60 -9.32
CA PRO A 159 -4.00 -12.32 -8.02
C PRO A 159 -3.14 -11.46 -7.10
N LEU A 160 -1.82 -11.66 -7.10
CA LEU A 160 -0.87 -10.87 -6.30
C LEU A 160 -0.90 -9.39 -6.69
N ALA A 161 -0.87 -9.09 -7.99
CA ALA A 161 -0.99 -7.72 -8.50
C ALA A 161 -2.36 -7.13 -8.14
N ARG A 162 -3.46 -7.88 -8.32
CA ARG A 162 -4.81 -7.43 -7.94
C ARG A 162 -4.94 -7.15 -6.45
N MET A 163 -4.28 -7.93 -5.61
CA MET A 163 -4.25 -7.75 -4.16
C MET A 163 -3.51 -6.46 -3.80
N ALA A 164 -2.26 -6.34 -4.28
CA ALA A 164 -1.45 -5.15 -4.05
C ALA A 164 -2.18 -3.88 -4.51
N ASP A 165 -2.84 -3.95 -5.67
CA ASP A 165 -3.62 -2.85 -6.21
C ASP A 165 -4.83 -2.48 -5.36
N ALA A 166 -5.57 -3.47 -4.85
CA ALA A 166 -6.73 -3.24 -4.00
C ALA A 166 -6.32 -2.57 -2.67
N VAL A 167 -5.20 -3.03 -2.08
CA VAL A 167 -4.63 -2.44 -0.86
C VAL A 167 -4.15 -1.02 -1.14
N LEU A 168 -3.29 -0.83 -2.15
CA LEU A 168 -2.76 0.49 -2.52
C LEU A 168 -3.90 1.47 -2.82
N PHE A 169 -4.88 1.08 -3.62
CA PHE A 169 -6.01 1.93 -3.97
C PHE A 169 -6.79 2.39 -2.74
N SER A 170 -7.12 1.47 -1.83
CA SER A 170 -7.85 1.79 -0.60
C SER A 170 -7.05 2.72 0.32
N TYR A 171 -5.73 2.49 0.39
CA TYR A 171 -4.80 3.31 1.14
C TYR A 171 -4.73 4.75 0.61
N PHE A 172 -4.52 4.92 -0.70
CA PHE A 172 -4.42 6.25 -1.31
C PHE A 172 -5.74 7.03 -1.25
N GLN A 173 -6.89 6.34 -1.21
CA GLN A 173 -8.19 6.99 -0.94
C GLN A 173 -8.32 7.52 0.49
N ALA A 174 -7.61 6.94 1.45
CA ALA A 174 -7.69 7.29 2.87
C ALA A 174 -6.66 8.36 3.31
N VAL A 175 -5.69 8.71 2.45
CA VAL A 175 -4.71 9.77 2.76
C VAL A 175 -5.42 11.11 2.92
N ASP A 176 -5.20 11.77 4.07
CA ASP A 176 -5.59 13.15 4.28
C ASP A 176 -4.52 14.09 3.70
N TRP A 177 -4.69 14.43 2.44
CA TRP A 177 -3.75 15.27 1.70
C TRP A 177 -3.66 16.69 2.25
N SER A 178 -4.75 17.22 2.81
CA SER A 178 -4.76 18.57 3.37
C SER A 178 -3.93 18.61 4.65
N PHE A 179 -4.14 17.64 5.56
CA PHE A 179 -3.36 17.49 6.78
C PHE A 179 -1.86 17.34 6.48
N LEU A 180 -1.53 16.52 5.49
CA LEU A 180 -0.15 16.28 5.07
C LEU A 180 0.54 17.57 4.62
N VAL A 181 -0.13 18.41 3.82
CA VAL A 181 0.42 19.71 3.40
C VAL A 181 0.57 20.68 4.56
N SER A 182 -0.41 20.77 5.46
CA SER A 182 -0.30 21.62 6.65
C SER A 182 0.91 21.21 7.49
N THR A 183 1.07 19.92 7.74
CA THR A 183 2.20 19.37 8.50
C THR A 183 3.55 19.69 7.83
N MET A 184 3.61 19.65 6.50
CA MET A 184 4.84 19.98 5.77
C MET A 184 5.19 21.47 5.83
N ARG A 185 4.19 22.36 5.87
CA ARG A 185 4.39 23.81 6.04
C ARG A 185 4.88 24.16 7.43
N GLU A 186 4.24 23.62 8.45
CA GLU A 186 4.66 23.83 9.84
C GLU A 186 6.10 23.36 10.09
N ALA A 187 6.54 22.34 9.34
CA ALA A 187 7.91 21.84 9.40
C ALA A 187 8.92 22.63 8.54
N SER A 188 8.48 23.53 7.65
CA SER A 188 9.36 24.39 6.84
C SER A 188 9.61 25.78 7.46
N GLU A 189 8.78 26.17 8.45
CA GLU A 189 8.92 27.39 9.27
C GLU A 189 9.93 27.24 10.42
#